data_AF-A0A969EHC5-F1
#
_entry.id   AF-A0A969EHC5-F1
#
_cell.length_a   1.000
_cell.length_b   1.000
_cell.length_c   1.000
_cell.angle_alpha   90.00
_cell.angle_beta   90.00
_cell.angle_gamma   90.00
#
_symmetry.space_group_name_H-M   'P 1'
#
loop_
_entity.id
_entity.type
_entity.pdbx_description
1 polymer ?
#
loop_
_entity_poly.entity_id
_entity_poly.type
_entity_poly.pdbx_seq_one_letter_code
_entity_poly.pdbx_strand_id
1 'polypeptide(L)'
;MIRLILFFSLMSYLISSNAQPYTFVFLNSRTDKAELPKEELDALMQKHLANIERLVKEEKLIVAGPFEGGGGIFIMNTTSVDQAREWLSTDAAIQA
;
A
#
# COMPACT_ATOMS: atom_id res chain seq x y z
N MET A 1 2.41 27.18 -41.07
CA MET A 1 3.16 26.12 -40.34
C MET A 1 3.38 26.45 -38.87
N ILE A 2 3.90 27.63 -38.50
CA ILE A 2 4.15 28.02 -37.09
C ILE A 2 2.92 27.96 -36.17
N ARG A 3 1.73 28.39 -36.63
CA ARG A 3 0.48 28.28 -35.85
C ARG A 3 0.06 26.84 -35.55
N LEU A 4 0.35 25.89 -36.44
CA LEU A 4 0.01 24.48 -36.25
C LEU A 4 0.94 23.81 -35.22
N ILE A 5 2.22 24.19 -35.23
CA ILE A 5 3.22 23.74 -34.25
C ILE A 5 2.90 24.28 -32.85
N LEU A 6 2.52 25.56 -32.74
CA LEU A 6 2.09 26.17 -31.48
C LEU A 6 0.82 25.51 -30.92
N PHE A 7 -0.12 25.15 -31.79
CA PHE A 7 -1.34 24.44 -31.39
C PHE A 7 -1.04 23.02 -30.88
N PHE A 8 -0.13 22.30 -31.55
CA PHE A 8 0.28 20.95 -31.15
C PHE A 8 1.07 20.96 -29.82
N SER A 9 1.91 21.96 -29.60
CA SER A 9 2.66 22.15 -28.35
C SER A 9 1.77 22.54 -27.16
N LEU A 10 0.63 23.18 -27.41
CA LEU A 10 -0.32 23.55 -26.36
C LEU A 10 -1.23 22.37 -25.98
N MET A 11 -1.54 21.49 -26.94
CA MET A 11 -2.34 20.29 -26.72
C MET A 11 -1.61 19.25 -25.85
N SER A 12 -0.29 19.08 -26.02
CA SER A 12 0.51 18.18 -25.18
C SER A 12 0.60 18.62 -23.71
N TYR A 13 0.43 19.91 -23.41
CA TYR A 13 0.40 20.41 -22.03
C TYR A 13 -0.94 20.15 -21.32
N LEU A 14 -2.03 19.99 -22.06
CA LEU A 14 -3.38 19.81 -21.50
C LEU A 14 -3.72 18.35 -21.13
N ILE A 15 -2.90 17.37 -21.54
CA ILE A 15 -3.17 15.93 -21.34
C ILE A 15 -2.50 15.37 -20.06
N SER A 16 -1.65 16.14 -19.39
CA SER A 16 -0.88 15.68 -18.23
C SER A 16 -1.66 15.75 -16.91
N SER A 17 -2.80 15.09 -16.79
CA SER A 17 -3.34 14.68 -15.48
C SER A 17 -3.07 13.20 -15.28
N ASN A 18 -1.85 12.85 -14.88
CA ASN A 18 -1.53 11.48 -14.49
C ASN A 18 -2.02 11.27 -13.05
N ALA A 19 -3.29 10.89 -12.89
CA ALA A 19 -3.77 10.35 -11.63
C ALA A 19 -3.05 9.02 -11.41
N GLN A 20 -2.07 9.00 -10.50
CA GLN A 20 -1.37 7.78 -10.12
C GLN A 20 -2.40 6.83 -9.50
N PRO A 21 -2.73 5.69 -10.12
CA PRO A 21 -3.76 4.82 -9.57
C PRO A 21 -3.12 4.00 -8.44
N TYR A 22 -3.65 4.17 -7.22
CA TYR A 22 -3.21 3.45 -6.04
C TYR A 22 -4.21 2.36 -5.66
N THR A 23 -3.73 1.34 -4.95
CA THR A 23 -4.59 0.30 -4.39
C THR A 23 -4.75 0.53 -2.90
N PHE A 24 -6.00 0.66 -2.46
CA PHE A 24 -6.35 0.79 -1.05
C PHE A 24 -6.61 -0.61 -0.48
N VAL A 25 -5.96 -0.91 0.63
CA VAL A 25 -6.12 -2.18 1.33
C VAL A 25 -6.60 -1.90 2.75
N PHE A 26 -7.67 -2.58 3.13
CA PHE A 26 -8.23 -2.55 4.48
C PHE A 26 -7.90 -3.88 5.16
N LEU A 27 -7.16 -3.80 6.26
CA LEU A 27 -6.85 -4.93 7.12
C LEU A 27 -7.95 -5.03 8.17
N ASN A 28 -8.68 -6.14 8.18
CA ASN A 28 -9.74 -6.39 9.15
C ASN A 28 -9.25 -7.35 10.23
N SER A 29 -9.62 -7.08 11.48
CA SER A 29 -9.32 -8.00 12.58
C SER A 29 -10.15 -9.27 12.44
N ARG A 30 -9.48 -10.43 12.50
CA ARG A 30 -10.12 -11.74 12.57
C ARG A 30 -10.71 -11.99 13.95
N THR A 31 -11.90 -12.59 14.00
CA THR A 31 -12.57 -12.98 15.26
C THR A 31 -12.07 -14.31 15.80
N ASP A 32 -11.39 -15.10 14.98
CA ASP A 32 -10.88 -16.45 15.26
C ASP A 32 -9.35 -16.48 15.46
N LYS A 33 -8.74 -15.32 15.72
CA LYS A 33 -7.28 -15.22 15.94
C LYS A 33 -6.86 -15.98 17.20
N ALA A 34 -5.71 -16.65 17.12
CA ALA A 34 -5.13 -17.32 18.27
C ALA A 34 -4.72 -16.29 19.35
N GLU A 35 -5.01 -16.58 20.61
CA GLU A 35 -4.50 -15.81 21.74
C GLU A 35 -3.03 -16.17 21.95
N LEU A 36 -2.14 -15.31 21.48
CA LEU A 36 -0.70 -15.46 21.67
C LEU A 36 -0.27 -14.86 23.01
N PRO A 37 0.73 -15.45 23.68
CA PRO A 37 1.42 -14.80 24.79
C PRO A 37 1.95 -13.42 24.36
N LYS A 38 2.03 -12.49 25.31
CA LYS A 38 2.47 -11.11 25.03
C LYS A 38 3.80 -11.04 24.30
N GLU A 39 4.77 -11.85 24.71
CA GLU A 39 6.10 -11.88 24.11
C GLU A 39 6.07 -12.33 22.64
N GLU A 40 5.24 -13.32 22.32
CA GLU A 40 5.05 -13.80 20.95
C GLU A 40 4.31 -12.77 20.09
N LEU A 41 3.31 -12.10 20.65
CA LEU A 41 2.59 -11.02 19.98
C LEU A 41 3.52 -9.83 19.69
N ASP A 42 4.33 -9.42 20.65
CA ASP A 42 5.29 -8.32 20.48
C ASP A 42 6.32 -8.67 19.40
N ALA A 43 6.84 -9.90 19.40
CA ALA A 43 7.76 -10.38 18.36
C ALA A 43 7.09 -10.44 16.97
N LEU A 44 5.83 -10.85 16.89
CA LEU A 44 5.05 -10.85 15.65
C LEU A 44 4.86 -9.43 15.11
N MET A 45 4.51 -8.48 15.97
CA MET A 45 4.34 -7.07 15.60
C MET A 45 5.65 -6.40 15.19
N GLN A 46 6.78 -6.76 15.80
CA GLN A 46 8.09 -6.30 15.34
C GLN A 46 8.40 -6.76 13.91
N LYS A 47 8.08 -8.02 13.57
CA LYS A 47 8.23 -8.54 12.20
C LYS A 47 7.30 -7.83 11.21
N HIS A 48 6.08 -7.51 11.63
CA HIS A 48 5.14 -6.72 10.84
C HIS A 48 5.70 -5.34 10.49
N LEU A 49 6.20 -4.60 11.50
CA LEU A 49 6.79 -3.27 11.30
C LEU A 49 8.04 -3.32 10.42
N ALA A 50 8.90 -4.32 10.59
CA ALA A 50 10.07 -4.51 9.73
C ALA A 50 9.67 -4.76 8.26
N ASN A 51 8.58 -5.51 8.04
CA ASN A 51 8.04 -5.74 6.70
C ASN A 51 7.48 -4.44 6.08
N ILE A 52 6.75 -3.63 6.86
CA ILE A 52 6.27 -2.31 6.44
C ILE A 52 7.45 -1.42 6.03
N GLU A 53 8.49 -1.32 6.85
CA GLU A 53 9.68 -0.51 6.55
C GLU A 53 10.37 -0.96 5.26
N ARG A 54 10.45 -2.27 5.03
CA ARG A 54 10.99 -2.83 3.78
C ARG A 54 10.14 -2.41 2.58
N LEU A 55 8.81 -2.53 2.66
CA LEU A 55 7.91 -2.15 1.57
C LEU A 55 7.95 -0.63 1.28
N VAL A 56 8.13 0.20 2.31
CA VAL A 56 8.35 1.64 2.14
C VAL A 56 9.68 1.92 1.42
N LYS A 57 10.77 1.24 1.82
CA LYS A 57 12.09 1.38 1.16
C LYS A 57 12.09 0.90 -0.30
N GLU A 58 11.25 -0.09 -0.61
CA GLU A 58 11.03 -0.59 -1.98
C GLU A 58 10.03 0.27 -2.78
N GLU A 59 9.54 1.39 -2.22
CA GLU A 59 8.54 2.29 -2.82
C GLU A 59 7.21 1.60 -3.16
N LYS A 60 6.91 0.48 -2.52
CA LYS A 60 5.69 -0.33 -2.74
C LYS A 60 4.52 0.12 -1.87
N LEU A 61 4.81 0.71 -0.72
CA LEU A 61 3.82 1.14 0.27
C LEU A 61 3.98 2.63 0.52
N ILE A 62 2.91 3.39 0.31
CA ILE A 62 2.88 4.85 0.43
C ILE A 62 2.41 5.28 1.82
N VAL A 63 1.36 4.62 2.34
CA VAL A 63 0.78 4.92 3.65
C VAL A 63 0.52 3.63 4.40
N ALA A 64 0.82 3.62 5.69
CA ALA A 64 0.39 2.61 6.63
C ALA A 64 -0.15 3.24 7.91
N GLY A 65 -1.25 2.72 8.43
CA GLY A 65 -1.80 3.20 9.70
C GLY A 65 -2.85 2.25 10.30
N PRO A 66 -2.95 2.20 11.64
CA PRO A 66 -4.02 1.48 12.32
C PRO A 66 -5.34 2.26 12.25
N PHE A 67 -6.46 1.54 12.34
CA PHE A 67 -7.75 2.16 12.66
C PHE A 67 -8.00 2.11 14.17
N GLU A 68 -8.79 3.08 14.66
CA GLU A 68 -9.36 2.99 16.00
C GLU A 68 -10.32 1.80 16.08
N GLY A 69 -10.19 0.98 17.12
CA GLY A 69 -11.00 -0.23 17.28
C GLY A 69 -10.47 -1.48 16.58
N GLY A 70 -9.34 -1.39 15.87
CA GLY A 70 -8.61 -2.53 15.30
C GLY A 70 -8.60 -2.58 13.77
N GLY A 71 -7.71 -3.41 13.23
CA GLY A 71 -7.42 -3.40 11.79
C GLY A 71 -6.54 -2.22 11.36
N GLY A 72 -6.53 -1.91 10.07
CA GLY A 72 -5.72 -0.82 9.53
C GLY A 72 -5.91 -0.58 8.04
N ILE A 73 -5.16 0.40 7.52
CA ILE A 73 -5.15 0.81 6.13
C ILE A 73 -3.74 0.80 5.57
N PHE A 74 -3.61 0.28 4.35
CA PHE A 74 -2.46 0.49 3.49
C PHE A 74 -2.87 1.17 2.18
N ILE A 75 -2.01 2.05 1.69
CA ILE A 75 -2.08 2.61 0.33
C ILE A 75 -0.86 2.11 -0.43
N MET A 76 -1.09 1.21 -1.38
CA MET A 76 -0.05 0.55 -2.16
C MET A 76 0.23 1.32 -3.45
N ASN A 77 1.51 1.37 -3.83
CA ASN A 77 1.99 1.98 -5.08
C ASN A 77 1.81 1.04 -6.28
N THR A 78 0.57 0.55 -6.48
CA THR A 78 0.21 -0.31 -7.61
C THR A 78 -1.26 -0.14 -7.94
N THR A 79 -1.61 -0.41 -9.20
CA THR A 79 -2.98 -0.47 -9.70
C THR A 79 -3.56 -1.89 -9.64
N SER A 80 -2.70 -2.90 -9.38
CA SER A 80 -3.06 -4.31 -9.41
C SER A 80 -3.31 -4.84 -8.00
N VAL A 81 -4.53 -5.30 -7.77
CA VAL A 81 -4.91 -5.97 -6.52
C VAL A 81 -4.08 -7.24 -6.30
N ASP A 82 -3.79 -7.99 -7.35
CA ASP A 82 -3.01 -9.24 -7.25
C ASP A 82 -1.57 -8.96 -6.82
N GLN A 83 -0.96 -7.91 -7.38
CA GLN A 83 0.37 -7.49 -6.98
C GLN A 83 0.40 -6.97 -5.53
N ALA A 84 -0.62 -6.21 -5.12
CA ALA A 84 -0.77 -5.80 -3.73
C ALA A 84 -0.87 -7.03 -2.79
N ARG A 85 -1.65 -8.04 -3.16
CA ARG A 85 -1.76 -9.30 -2.39
C ARG A 85 -0.42 -10.02 -2.29
N GLU A 86 0.33 -10.10 -3.38
CA GLU A 86 1.65 -10.71 -3.41
C GLU A 86 2.60 -10.02 -2.41
N TRP A 87 2.67 -8.69 -2.45
CA TRP A 87 3.52 -7.93 -1.53
C TRP A 87 3.10 -8.07 -0.07
N LEU A 88 1.81 -8.19 0.20
CA LEU A 88 1.28 -8.36 1.56
C LEU A 88 1.39 -9.80 2.07
N SER A 89 1.53 -10.78 1.19
CA SER A 89 1.69 -12.19 1.58
C SER A 89 2.99 -12.46 2.35
N THR A 90 3.97 -11.55 2.27
CA THR A 90 5.24 -11.65 3.00
C THR A 90 5.14 -11.25 4.46
N ASP A 91 3.98 -10.75 4.91
CA ASP A 91 3.79 -10.24 6.26
C ASP A 91 3.26 -11.33 7.19
N ALA A 92 4.08 -11.74 8.16
CA ALA A 92 3.71 -12.79 9.12
C ALA A 92 2.48 -12.41 9.97
N ALA A 93 2.26 -11.13 10.27
CA ALA A 93 1.11 -10.70 11.07
C ALA A 93 -0.19 -10.67 10.25
N ILE A 94 -0.11 -10.55 8.93
CA ILE A 94 -1.28 -10.69 8.04
C ILE A 94 -1.66 -12.17 7.88
N GLN A 95 -0.69 -13.08 7.96
CA GLN A 95 -0.91 -14.53 7.79
C GLN A 95 -1.39 -15.24 9.08
N ALA A 96 -1.10 -14.68 10.26
CA ALA A 96 -1.47 -15.24 11.57
C ALA A 96 -3.00 -15.20 11.81
#